data_AF-A0AA40C202-F1
#
_entry.id   AF-A0AA40C202-F1
#
_cell.length_a   1.000
_cell.length_b   1.000
_cell.length_c   1.000
_cell.angle_alpha   90.00
_cell.angle_beta   90.00
_cell.angle_gamma   90.00
#
_symmetry.space_group_name_H-M   'P 1'
#
loop_
_entity.id
_entity.type
_entity.pdbx_description
1 polymer ?
#
loop_
_entity_poly.entity_id
_entity_poly.type
_entity_poly.pdbx_seq_one_letter_code
_entity_poly.pdbx_strand_id
1 'polypeptide(L)' 'MAFGESDIKTAFKGGDDDGDDTLSVSEAVSALEKLGGSVGSSTVESACRSCGVDTSREMDFDEFVKVVRHLESGGDL' A
#
# COMPACT_ATOMS: atom_id res chain seq x y z
N MET A 1 -3.02 -8.41 13.99
CA MET A 1 -4.44 -8.01 13.90
C MET A 1 -4.59 -7.53 12.48
N ALA A 2 -5.31 -8.24 11.61
CA ALA A 2 -5.34 -7.86 10.20
C ALA A 2 -6.07 -6.53 10.03
N PHE A 3 -5.50 -5.60 9.26
CA PHE A 3 -6.19 -4.35 8.91
C PHE A 3 -7.50 -4.66 8.18
N GLY A 4 -8.60 -4.04 8.60
CA GLY A 4 -9.89 -4.18 7.94
C GLY A 4 -9.89 -3.44 6.61
N GLU A 5 -10.75 -3.85 5.67
CA GLU A 5 -10.91 -3.13 4.39
C GLU A 5 -11.22 -1.64 4.60
N SER A 6 -11.90 -1.28 5.69
CA SER A 6 -12.19 0.11 6.05
C SER A 6 -10.93 0.90 6.44
N ASP A 7 -10.02 0.29 7.19
CA ASP A 7 -8.74 0.89 7.58
C ASP A 7 -7.85 1.09 6.35
N ILE A 8 -7.75 0.03 5.53
CA ILE A 8 -6.98 0.04 4.28
C ILE A 8 -7.54 1.11 3.33
N LYS A 9 -8.86 1.21 3.19
CA LYS A 9 -9.52 2.21 2.33
C LYS A 9 -9.33 3.63 2.84
N THR A 10 -9.30 3.83 4.15
CA THR A 10 -9.07 5.16 4.72
C THR A 10 -7.64 5.63 4.44
N ALA A 11 -6.67 4.74 4.59
CA ALA A 11 -5.29 5.05 4.27
C ALA A 11 -5.03 5.18 2.78
N PHE A 12 -5.67 4.34 1.96
CA PHE A 12 -5.65 4.44 0.50
C PHE A 12 -6.14 5.81 0.04
N LYS A 13 -7.35 6.21 0.45
CA LYS A 13 -7.88 7.55 0.19
C LYS A 13 -7.09 8.68 0.83
N GLY A 14 -6.38 8.38 1.91
CA GLY A 14 -5.47 9.32 2.52
C GLY A 14 -4.25 9.54 1.63
N GLY A 15 -3.70 8.49 1.02
CA GLY A 15 -2.49 8.55 0.21
C GLY A 15 -2.71 9.01 -1.23
N ASP A 16 -3.91 8.80 -1.77
CA ASP A 16 -4.33 9.23 -3.11
C ASP A 16 -4.55 10.76 -3.12
N ASP A 17 -3.57 11.51 -3.61
CA ASP A 17 -3.59 12.99 -3.61
C ASP A 17 -4.25 13.52 -4.90
N ASP A 18 -4.10 12.79 -6.01
CA ASP A 18 -4.68 13.14 -7.32
C ASP A 18 -6.16 12.72 -7.45
N GLY A 19 -6.62 11.78 -6.60
CA GLY A 19 -8.04 11.41 -6.53
C GLY A 19 -8.49 10.48 -7.64
N ASP A 20 -7.57 9.69 -8.21
CA ASP A 20 -7.84 8.74 -9.29
C ASP A 20 -8.37 7.39 -8.76
N ASP A 21 -8.52 7.24 -7.43
CA ASP A 21 -8.84 5.96 -6.79
C ASP A 21 -7.77 4.86 -7.11
N THR A 22 -6.55 5.29 -7.43
CA THR A 22 -5.35 4.47 -7.66
C THR A 22 -4.15 5.07 -6.90
N LEU A 23 -3.07 4.31 -6.68
CA LEU A 23 -1.89 4.77 -5.95
C LEU A 23 -0.61 4.49 -6.72
N SER A 24 0.17 5.53 -7.01
CA SER A 24 1.55 5.34 -7.43
C SER A 24 2.40 4.71 -6.32
N VAL A 25 3.55 4.11 -6.64
CA VAL A 25 4.47 3.54 -5.62
C VAL A 25 4.79 4.53 -4.49
N SER A 26 4.98 5.81 -4.82
CA SER A 26 5.22 6.89 -3.84
C SER A 26 4.00 7.20 -2.96
N GLU A 27 2.79 7.10 -3.52
CA GLU A 27 1.54 7.33 -2.79
C GLU A 27 1.18 6.12 -1.94
N ALA A 28 1.45 4.90 -2.41
CA ALA A 28 1.33 3.67 -1.65
C ALA A 28 2.22 3.68 -0.41
N VAL A 29 3.45 4.20 -0.50
CA VAL A 29 4.31 4.47 0.66
C VAL A 29 3.59 5.41 1.64
N SER A 30 3.07 6.54 1.15
CA SER A 30 2.39 7.53 1.99
C SER A 30 1.10 6.98 2.63
N ALA A 31 0.35 6.13 1.91
CA ALA A 31 -0.83 5.44 2.41
C ALA A 31 -0.45 4.42 3.49
N LEU A 32 0.61 3.64 3.30
CA LEU A 32 1.10 2.68 4.29
C LEU A 32 1.62 3.38 5.56
N GLU A 33 2.25 4.54 5.43
CA GLU A 33 2.61 5.38 6.59
C GLU A 33 1.39 5.85 7.37
N LYS A 34 0.25 6.10 6.69
CA LYS A 34 -1.02 6.44 7.35
C LYS A 34 -1.68 5.24 8.05
N LEU A 35 -1.42 4.01 7.61
CA LEU A 35 -1.91 2.78 8.25
C LEU A 35 -1.21 2.47 9.58
N GLY A 36 0.04 2.93 9.76
CA GLY A 36 0.70 2.86 11.06
C GLY A 36 2.18 2.46 11.06
N GLY A 37 2.80 2.20 9.92
CA GLY A 37 4.21 1.82 9.82
C GLY A 37 5.04 2.83 9.02
N SER A 38 6.26 3.18 9.45
CA SER A 38 7.20 3.88 8.57
C SER A 38 7.75 2.90 7.53
N VAL A 39 7.00 2.73 6.44
CA VAL A 39 7.37 1.85 5.35
C VAL A 39 8.21 2.62 4.34
N GLY A 40 9.45 2.19 4.13
CA GLY A 40 10.30 2.81 3.12
C GLY A 40 9.87 2.43 1.70
N SER A 41 10.18 3.29 0.73
CA SER A 41 9.97 3.01 -0.70
C SER A 41 10.57 1.67 -1.14
N SER A 42 11.75 1.28 -0.64
CA SER A 42 12.35 -0.03 -0.93
C SER A 42 11.53 -1.22 -0.42
N THR A 43 10.85 -1.08 0.73
CA THR A 43 9.99 -2.13 1.27
C THR A 43 8.73 -2.25 0.44
N VAL A 44 8.13 -1.14 0.03
CA VAL A 44 6.95 -1.11 -0.85
C VAL A 44 7.28 -1.68 -2.23
N GLU A 45 8.41 -1.31 -2.83
CA GLU A 45 8.88 -1.89 -4.10
C GLU A 45 9.08 -3.41 -3.98
N SER A 46 9.70 -3.86 -2.88
CA SER A 46 9.94 -5.28 -2.64
C SER A 46 8.61 -6.04 -2.47
N ALA A 47 7.66 -5.48 -1.73
CA ALA A 47 6.34 -6.07 -1.54
C ALA A 47 5.53 -6.06 -2.83
N CYS A 48 5.56 -4.98 -3.61
CA CYS A 48 4.95 -4.92 -4.93
C CYS A 48 5.51 -6.02 -5.83
N ARG A 49 6.83 -6.14 -5.91
CA ARG A 49 7.50 -7.15 -6.72
C ARG A 49 7.21 -8.58 -6.25
N SER A 50 7.07 -8.79 -4.95
CA SER A 50 6.69 -10.08 -4.33
C SER A 50 5.23 -10.45 -4.63
N CYS A 51 4.33 -9.46 -4.61
CA CYS A 51 2.92 -9.61 -4.93
C CYS A 51 2.62 -9.63 -6.44
N GLY A 52 3.63 -9.35 -7.29
CA GLY A 52 3.45 -9.22 -8.74
C GLY A 52 2.71 -7.95 -9.15
N VAL A 53 2.72 -6.93 -8.30
CA VAL A 53 2.19 -5.60 -8.58
C VAL A 53 3.14 -4.87 -9.51
N ASP A 54 2.57 -4.25 -10.53
CA ASP A 54 3.32 -3.58 -11.57
C ASP A 54 3.67 -2.16 -11.12
N THR A 55 4.92 -1.92 -10.74
CA THR A 55 5.39 -0.62 -10.23
C THR A 55 5.49 0.46 -11.31
N SER A 56 5.22 0.11 -12.57
CA SER A 56 5.22 1.03 -13.70
C SER A 56 3.85 1.65 -13.98
N ARG A 57 2.79 1.13 -13.35
CA ARG A 57 1.42 1.64 -13.38
C ARG A 57 0.96 2.00 -11.96
N GLU A 58 -0.19 2.61 -11.85
CA GLU A 58 -0.81 2.91 -10.57
C GLU A 58 -1.40 1.63 -9.95
N MET A 59 -1.25 1.48 -8.63
CA MET A 59 -1.81 0.40 -7.83
C MET A 59 -3.30 0.61 -7.63
N ASP A 60 -4.07 -0.40 -8.01
CA ASP A 60 -5.48 -0.47 -7.68
C ASP A 60 -5.67 -0.81 -6.19
N PHE A 61 -6.86 -0.54 -5.65
CA PHE A 61 -7.21 -0.89 -4.27
C PHE A 61 -6.95 -2.38 -3.92
N ASP A 62 -7.22 -3.31 -4.84
CA ASP A 62 -6.97 -4.74 -4.63
C ASP A 62 -5.46 -5.07 -4.51
N GLU A 63 -4.64 -4.42 -5.31
CA GLU A 63 -3.18 -4.56 -5.26
C GLU A 63 -2.62 -3.99 -3.97
N PHE A 64 -3.12 -2.83 -3.56
CA PHE A 64 -2.76 -2.23 -2.29
C PHE A 64 -3.12 -3.14 -1.10
N VAL A 65 -4.33 -3.71 -1.09
CA VAL A 65 -4.76 -4.68 -0.06
C VAL A 65 -3.82 -5.89 -0.02
N LYS A 66 -3.41 -6.44 -1.19
CA LYS A 66 -2.45 -7.55 -1.25
C LYS A 66 -1.09 -7.17 -0.65
N VAL A 67 -0.57 -5.98 -1.00
CA VAL A 67 0.70 -5.47 -0.46
C VAL A 67 0.62 -5.28 1.05
N VAL A 68 -0.43 -4.65 1.57
CA VAL A 68 -0.67 -4.47 3.01
C VAL A 68 -0.70 -5.83 3.72
N ARG A 69 -1.47 -6.79 3.21
CA ARG A 69 -1.58 -8.14 3.79
C ARG A 69 -0.26 -8.90 3.76
N HIS A 70 0.56 -8.68 2.73
CA HIS A 70 1.88 -9.28 2.62
C HIS A 70 2.85 -8.69 3.66
N LEU A 71 2.88 -7.37 3.78
CA LEU A 71 3.74 -6.66 4.73
C LEU A 71 3.33 -6.93 6.19
N GLU A 72 2.03 -7.02 6.48
CA GLU A 72 1.53 -7.45 7.80
C GLU A 72 2.04 -8.85 8.17
N SER A 73 2.12 -9.76 7.20
CA SER A 73 2.64 -11.10 7.45
C SER A 73 4.16 -11.13 7.63
N GLY A 74 4.88 -10.10 7.14
CA GLY A 74 6.32 -9.93 7.28
C GLY A 74 6.75 -9.25 8.59
N GLY A 75 5.83 -8.53 9.25
CA GLY A 75 6.14 -7.72 10.44
C GLY A 75 6.83 -6.39 10.11
N ASP A 76 6.73 -5.95 8.86
CA ASP A 76 7.27 -4.70 8.35
C ASP A 76 6.27 -3.52 8.50
N LEU A 77 5.11 -3.77 9.12
CA LEU A 77 4.06 -2.83 9.54
C LEU A 77 3.82 -2.93 11.04
#